data_AF-A0A920P4D1-F1
#
_entry.id   AF-A0A920P4D1-F1
#
_cell.length_a   1.000
_cell.length_b   1.000
_cell.length_c   1.000
_cell.angle_alpha   90.00
_cell.angle_beta   90.00
_cell.angle_gamma   90.00
#
_symmetry.space_group_name_H-M   'P 1'
#
loop_
_entity.id
_entity.type
_entity.pdbx_description
1 polymer ?
#
loop_
_entity_poly.entity_id
_entity_poly.type
_entity_poly.pdbx_seq_one_letter_code
_entity_poly.pdbx_strand_id
1 'polypeptide(L)'
;MVTNLSTSQVLDDVADSFSVPLTRAPVGEINVAQQMMIEGAVVGGEGNGGVILPALHHTRDAPLAAALILQALIDVDGPPSVAAARWPSYAIVKEKIGFPREALPQAYEI
;
A
#
# COMPACT_ATOMS: atom_id res chain seq x y z
N MET A 1 -0.26 -9.59 3.33
CA MET A 1 0.43 -8.44 2.70
C MET A 1 0.65 -7.36 3.76
N VAL A 2 1.60 -6.45 3.55
CA VAL A 2 1.82 -5.32 4.48
C VAL A 2 1.75 -4.01 3.74
N THR A 3 1.00 -3.04 4.25
CA THR A 3 1.02 -1.67 3.74
C THR A 3 1.08 -0.65 4.86
N ASN A 4 1.38 0.60 4.55
CA ASN A 4 1.27 1.65 5.55
C ASN A 4 -0.20 2.05 5.83
N LEU A 5 -0.42 2.77 6.94
CA LEU A 5 -1.71 3.35 7.32
C LEU A 5 -2.26 4.39 6.32
N SER A 6 -1.43 4.99 5.48
CA SER A 6 -1.83 6.02 4.49
C SER A 6 -2.14 5.44 3.10
N THR A 7 -2.56 4.17 3.05
CA THR A 7 -2.91 3.43 1.83
C THR A 7 -4.42 3.16 1.77
N SER A 8 -4.99 3.21 0.57
CA SER A 8 -6.42 3.02 0.30
C SER A 8 -7.02 1.78 0.98
N GLN A 9 -8.31 1.86 1.32
CA GLN A 9 -9.11 0.76 1.85
C GLN A 9 -9.31 -0.37 0.82
N VAL A 10 -9.10 -0.10 -0.47
CA VAL A 10 -9.21 -1.12 -1.53
C VAL A 10 -8.33 -2.35 -1.25
N LEU A 11 -7.24 -2.19 -0.50
CA LEU A 11 -6.37 -3.31 -0.15
C LEU A 11 -6.97 -4.23 0.92
N ASP A 12 -7.82 -3.72 1.81
CA ASP A 12 -8.57 -4.56 2.75
C ASP A 12 -9.55 -5.43 1.96
N ASP A 13 -10.31 -4.84 1.02
CA ASP A 13 -11.24 -5.59 0.15
C ASP A 13 -10.52 -6.67 -0.68
N VAL A 14 -9.35 -6.34 -1.23
CA VAL A 14 -8.51 -7.31 -1.95
C VAL A 14 -8.08 -8.42 -1.00
N ALA A 15 -7.55 -8.09 0.18
CA ALA A 15 -7.09 -9.08 1.15
C ALA A 15 -8.21 -10.04 1.57
N ASP A 16 -9.38 -9.49 1.90
CA ASP A 16 -10.57 -10.23 2.30
C ASP A 16 -11.08 -11.15 1.18
N SER A 17 -11.11 -10.65 -0.07
CA SER A 17 -11.56 -11.44 -1.23
C SER A 17 -10.71 -12.69 -1.49
N PHE A 18 -9.44 -12.66 -1.10
CA PHE A 18 -8.52 -13.79 -1.20
C PHE A 18 -8.29 -14.50 0.14
N SER A 19 -8.98 -14.09 1.21
CA SER A 19 -8.80 -14.62 2.57
C SER A 19 -7.34 -14.59 3.04
N VAL A 20 -6.61 -13.53 2.69
CA VAL A 20 -5.22 -13.32 3.10
C VAL A 20 -5.14 -12.20 4.14
N PRO A 21 -4.21 -12.28 5.11
CA PRO A 21 -4.06 -11.22 6.10
C PRO A 21 -3.49 -9.95 5.45
N LEU A 22 -3.97 -8.79 5.90
CA LEU A 22 -3.39 -7.48 5.64
C LEU A 22 -2.94 -6.84 6.96
N THR A 23 -1.66 -6.50 7.05
CA THR A 23 -1.12 -5.73 8.18
C THR A 23 -0.90 -4.28 7.78
N ARG A 24 -1.31 -3.36 8.66
CA ARG A 24 -1.09 -1.92 8.52
C ARG A 24 0.08 -1.48 9.40
N ALA A 25 1.18 -1.05 8.77
CA ALA A 25 2.36 -0.52 9.43
C ALA A 25 2.33 1.03 9.54
N PRO A 26 3.13 1.63 10.44
CA PRO A 26 3.36 3.08 10.42
C PRO A 26 3.84 3.59 9.06
N VAL A 27 3.56 4.86 8.73
CA VAL A 27 4.01 5.48 7.48
C VAL A 27 5.53 5.48 7.38
N GLY A 28 6.07 5.17 6.19
CA GLY A 28 7.50 5.07 5.91
C GLY A 28 7.90 3.67 5.43
N GLU A 29 8.64 3.62 4.32
CA GLU A 29 9.08 2.38 3.67
C GLU A 29 9.78 1.40 4.62
N ILE A 30 10.65 1.90 5.50
CA ILE A 30 11.39 1.07 6.45
C ILE A 30 10.46 0.28 7.38
N ASN A 31 9.35 0.90 7.82
CA ASN A 31 8.38 0.26 8.72
C ASN A 31 7.64 -0.86 8.00
N VAL A 32 7.26 -0.62 6.73
CA VAL A 32 6.62 -1.64 5.89
C VAL A 32 7.59 -2.79 5.65
N ALA A 33 8.82 -2.51 5.21
CA ALA A 33 9.83 -3.52 4.94
C ALA A 33 10.17 -4.38 6.17
N GLN A 34 10.31 -3.76 7.35
CA GLN A 34 10.54 -4.47 8.61
C GLN A 34 9.38 -5.39 8.98
N GLN A 35 8.14 -4.89 8.90
CA GLN A 35 6.97 -5.70 9.19
C GLN A 35 6.81 -6.87 8.20
N MET A 36 7.12 -6.65 6.91
CA MET A 36 7.13 -7.72 5.91
C MET A 36 8.12 -8.83 6.25
N MET A 37 9.32 -8.48 6.74
CA MET A 37 10.32 -9.46 7.18
C MET A 37 9.85 -10.25 8.42
N ILE A 38 9.19 -9.59 9.38
CA ILE A 38 8.65 -10.22 10.59
C ILE A 38 7.56 -11.25 10.24
N GLU A 39 6.66 -10.90 9.33
CA GLU A 39 5.50 -11.73 8.97
C GLU A 39 5.75 -12.69 7.82
N GLY A 40 6.89 -12.59 7.14
CA GLY A 40 7.14 -13.31 5.89
C GLY A 40 6.15 -12.93 4.78
N ALA A 41 5.71 -11.68 4.73
CA ALA A 41 4.73 -11.23 3.75
C ALA A 41 5.32 -11.24 2.34
N VAL A 42 4.60 -11.80 1.37
CA VAL A 42 5.10 -11.96 -0.02
C VAL A 42 4.94 -10.71 -0.90
N VAL A 43 4.17 -9.72 -0.42
CA VAL A 43 3.95 -8.45 -1.11
C VAL A 43 3.62 -7.36 -0.10
N GLY A 44 4.05 -6.14 -0.39
CA GLY A 44 3.70 -4.97 0.38
C GLY A 44 3.94 -3.67 -0.38
N GLY A 45 3.77 -2.54 0.29
CA GLY A 45 3.96 -1.24 -0.34
C GLY A 45 3.33 -0.07 0.40
N GLU A 46 3.32 1.08 -0.25
CA GLU A 46 2.70 2.32 0.26
C GLU A 46 1.76 2.92 -0.79
N GLY A 47 0.71 3.62 -0.32
CA GLY A 47 -0.32 4.21 -1.16
C GLY A 47 0.13 5.35 -2.07
N ASN A 48 1.42 5.67 -2.11
CA ASN A 48 2.01 6.55 -3.12
C ASN A 48 2.41 5.80 -4.41
N GLY A 49 2.10 4.50 -4.50
CA GLY A 49 2.34 3.67 -5.68
C GLY A 49 3.59 2.80 -5.62
N GLY A 50 4.37 2.87 -4.55
CA GLY A 50 5.55 2.02 -4.42
C GLY A 50 5.19 0.61 -3.91
N VAL A 51 5.61 -0.39 -4.67
CA VAL A 51 5.38 -1.83 -4.42
C VAL A 51 6.69 -2.49 -4.00
N ILE A 52 6.63 -3.36 -3.00
CA ILE A 52 7.75 -4.16 -2.50
C ILE A 52 7.47 -5.64 -2.81
N LEU A 53 8.41 -6.30 -3.48
CA LEU A 53 8.39 -7.74 -3.73
C LEU A 53 9.62 -8.40 -3.10
N PRO A 54 9.48 -9.03 -1.91
CA PRO A 54 10.60 -9.63 -1.17
C PRO A 54 11.38 -10.71 -1.92
N ALA A 55 10.75 -11.34 -2.92
CA ALA A 55 11.42 -12.31 -3.79
C ALA A 55 12.60 -11.68 -4.56
N LEU A 56 12.63 -10.35 -4.74
CA LEU A 56 13.80 -9.62 -5.24
C LEU A 56 14.51 -8.86 -4.11
N HIS A 57 13.82 -7.92 -3.46
CA HIS A 57 14.37 -7.12 -2.38
C HIS A 57 13.28 -6.41 -1.55
N HIS A 58 13.64 -5.93 -0.36
CA HIS A 58 12.75 -5.29 0.61
C HIS A 58 12.72 -3.76 0.48
N THR A 59 12.58 -3.28 -0.75
CA THR A 59 12.57 -1.84 -1.09
C THR A 59 11.53 -1.62 -2.17
N ARG A 60 10.91 -0.44 -2.22
CA ARG A 60 9.93 -0.16 -3.28
C ARG A 60 10.66 -0.05 -4.62
N ASP A 61 10.10 -0.69 -5.64
CA ASP A 61 10.70 -0.74 -6.97
C ASP A 61 9.65 -0.40 -8.04
N ALA A 62 9.84 0.74 -8.71
CA ALA A 62 8.93 1.22 -9.73
C ALA A 62 9.00 0.40 -11.04
N PRO A 63 10.18 0.09 -11.61
CA PRO A 63 10.29 -0.87 -12.71
C PRO A 63 9.61 -2.21 -12.43
N LEU A 64 9.81 -2.78 -11.24
CA LEU A 64 9.14 -4.01 -10.82
C LEU A 64 7.62 -3.84 -10.76
N ALA A 65 7.12 -2.76 -10.14
CA ALA A 65 5.69 -2.48 -10.07
C ALA A 65 5.09 -2.38 -11.47
N ALA A 66 5.77 -1.70 -12.41
CA ALA A 66 5.35 -1.61 -13.80
C ALA A 66 5.28 -2.98 -14.48
N ALA A 67 6.28 -3.84 -14.27
CA ALA A 67 6.27 -5.20 -14.80
C ALA A 67 5.10 -6.05 -14.25
N LEU A 68 4.81 -5.96 -12.95
CA LEU A 68 3.67 -6.64 -12.32
C LEU A 68 2.33 -6.14 -12.87
N ILE A 69 2.19 -4.84 -13.10
CA ILE A 69 1.00 -4.26 -13.73
C ILE A 69 0.85 -4.79 -15.17
N LEU A 70 1.92 -4.76 -15.97
CA LEU A 70 1.88 -5.26 -17.35
C LEU A 70 1.50 -6.74 -17.41
N GLN A 71 2.05 -7.56 -16.51
CA GLN A 71 1.66 -8.97 -16.40
C GLN A 71 0.17 -9.11 -16.06
N ALA A 72 -0.33 -8.38 -15.07
CA ALA A 72 -1.74 -8.42 -14.70
C ALA A 72 -2.68 -7.97 -15.83
N LEU A 73 -2.26 -7.02 -16.68
CA LEU A 73 -3.04 -6.59 -17.84
C LEU A 73 -3.09 -7.66 -18.95
N ILE A 74 -1.99 -8.41 -19.14
CA ILE A 74 -1.98 -9.57 -20.04
C ILE A 74 -2.95 -10.63 -19.54
N ASP A 75 -2.94 -10.92 -18.23
CA ASP A 75 -3.79 -11.95 -17.63
C ASP A 75 -5.29 -11.59 -17.67
N VAL A 76 -5.62 -10.30 -17.56
CA VAL A 76 -7.00 -9.79 -17.65
C VAL A 76 -7.50 -9.70 -19.11
N ASP A 77 -6.59 -9.62 -20.08
CA ASP A 77 -6.86 -9.39 -21.51
C ASP A 77 -7.78 -8.18 -21.74
N GLY A 78 -7.33 -6.99 -21.29
CA GLY A 78 -8.13 -5.79 -21.41
C GLY A 78 -7.38 -4.50 -21.05
N PRO A 79 -8.03 -3.33 -21.23
CA PRO A 79 -7.44 -2.05 -20.86
C PRO A 79 -7.32 -1.93 -19.33
N PRO A 80 -6.41 -1.08 -18.81
CA PRO A 80 -6.21 -0.89 -17.37
C PRO A 80 -7.48 -0.51 -16.60
N SER A 81 -8.42 0.19 -17.24
CA SER A 81 -9.70 0.54 -16.64
C SER A 81 -10.55 -0.68 -16.27
N VAL A 82 -10.50 -1.75 -17.06
CA VAL A 82 -11.23 -3.01 -16.77
C VAL A 82 -10.60 -3.72 -15.58
N ALA A 83 -9.27 -3.83 -15.55
CA ALA A 83 -8.56 -4.42 -14.42
C ALA A 83 -8.81 -3.66 -13.11
N ALA A 84 -8.79 -2.32 -13.17
CA ALA A 84 -9.06 -1.46 -12.01
C ALA A 84 -10.51 -1.52 -11.54
N ALA A 85 -11.48 -1.58 -12.48
CA ALA A 85 -12.92 -1.62 -12.17
C ALA A 85 -13.38 -2.90 -11.45
N ARG A 86 -12.50 -3.91 -11.32
CA ARG A 86 -12.77 -5.12 -10.55
C ARG A 86 -12.90 -4.86 -9.04
N TRP A 87 -12.39 -3.73 -8.57
CA TRP A 87 -12.37 -3.38 -7.15
C TRP A 87 -13.16 -2.10 -6.87
N PRO A 88 -13.69 -1.92 -5.65
CA PRO A 88 -14.34 -0.68 -5.26
C PRO A 88 -13.40 0.53 -5.40
N SER A 89 -13.96 1.65 -5.86
CA SER A 89 -13.22 2.92 -5.95
C SER A 89 -13.46 3.74 -4.69
N TYR A 90 -12.38 4.10 -3.99
CA TYR A 90 -12.41 4.99 -2.83
C TYR A 90 -11.70 6.30 -3.13
N ALA A 91 -12.19 7.38 -2.52
CA ALA A 91 -11.51 8.67 -2.49
C ALA A 91 -10.75 8.83 -1.16
N ILE A 92 -9.46 9.17 -1.22
CA ILE A 92 -8.69 9.56 -0.04
C ILE A 92 -8.60 11.08 -0.03
N VAL A 93 -9.12 11.71 1.03
CA VAL A 93 -8.93 13.13 1.28
C VAL A 93 -7.68 13.29 2.14
N LYS A 94 -6.64 13.92 1.59
CA LYS A 94 -5.42 14.28 2.32
C LYS A 94 -5.32 15.79 2.41
N GLU A 95 -5.65 16.34 3.57
CA GLU A 95 -5.54 17.76 3.84
C GLU A 95 -4.27 18.04 4.65
N LYS A 96 -3.46 19.00 4.17
CA LYS A 96 -2.30 19.49 4.93
C LYS A 96 -2.71 20.77 5.64
N ILE A 97 -2.86 20.69 6.95
CA ILE A 97 -3.11 21.85 7.80
C ILE A 97 -1.79 22.41 8.33
N GLY A 98 -1.71 23.74 8.43
CA GLY A 98 -0.63 24.39 9.16
C GLY A 98 -0.85 24.17 10.66
N PHE A 99 0.15 23.64 11.35
CA PHE A 99 0.08 23.39 12.79
C PHE A 99 1.34 23.93 13.48
N PRO A 100 1.23 24.71 14.57
CA PRO A 100 2.39 25.23 15.30
C PRO A 100 3.24 24.07 15.84
N ARG A 101 4.53 24.06 15.52
CA ARG A 101 5.41 22.93 15.87
C ARG A 101 5.57 22.79 17.39
N GLU A 102 5.57 23.92 18.08
CA GLU A 102 5.62 24.04 19.53
C GLU A 102 4.39 23.44 20.25
N ALA A 103 3.27 23.32 19.55
CA ALA A 103 2.03 22.73 20.09
C ALA A 103 1.91 21.22 19.81
N LEU A 104 2.90 20.60 19.13
CA LEU A 104 2.85 19.18 18.77
C LEU A 104 2.77 18.23 19.98
N PRO A 105 3.46 18.47 21.11
CA PRO A 105 3.34 17.58 22.27
C PRO A 105 1.91 17.46 22.78
N GLN A 106 1.16 18.58 22.81
CA GLN A 106 -0.23 18.62 23.27
C GLN A 106 -1.22 18.10 22.23
N ALA A 107 -0.83 18.00 20.95
CA ALA A 107 -1.72 17.57 19.86
C ALA A 107 -2.21 16.12 19.99
N TYR A 108 -1.51 15.28 20.78
CA TYR A 108 -1.84 13.87 21.00
C TYR A 108 -2.45 13.61 22.39
N GLU A 109 -2.63 14.64 23.20
CA GLU A 109 -3.36 14.54 24.48
C GLU A 109 -4.86 14.64 24.16
N ILE A 110 -5.53 13.49 24.12
CA ILE A 110 -6.99 13.34 23.98
C ILE A 110 -7.60 13.10 25.36
#